data_AF-A0A351IYB8-F1
#
_entry.id   AF-A0A351IYB8-F1
#
_cell.length_a   1.000
_cell.length_b   1.000
_cell.length_c   1.000
_cell.angle_alpha   90.00
_cell.angle_beta   90.00
_cell.angle_gamma   90.00
#
_symmetry.space_group_name_H-M   'P 1'
#
loop_
_entity.id
_entity.type
_entity.pdbx_description
1 polymer ?
#
loop_
_entity_poly.entity_id
_entity_poly.type
_entity_poly.pdbx_seq_one_letter_code
_entity_poly.pdbx_strand_id
1 'polypeptide(L)'
;MAKYTESTKEFAFKNGSRIKLGYCQNEGDILQYQGQSYEVVAMEEATQFTELQYHALTECCRLSGYLRDGFIPRMYFTCNPGGVGHNWVKRLFIDKNYRQGENPEDYCFIKSTVYDNVFMMENNPSYINNLESLPPLRRAAMLEGNWDVFEGQCFPEFCRE
;
A
#
# COMPACT_ATOMS: atom_id res chain seq x y z
N MET A 1 -13.07 -16.11 17.50
CA MET A 1 -12.44 -14.91 18.07
C MET A 1 -10.95 -15.12 18.10
N ALA A 2 -10.18 -14.15 17.62
CA ALA A 2 -8.72 -14.17 17.64
C ALA A 2 -8.18 -13.71 19.00
N LYS A 3 -6.98 -14.17 19.38
CA LYS A 3 -6.26 -13.72 20.57
C LYS A 3 -5.09 -12.83 20.14
N TYR A 4 -5.05 -11.60 20.64
CA TYR A 4 -3.92 -10.70 20.43
C TYR A 4 -2.80 -10.99 21.43
N THR A 5 -1.55 -10.98 20.96
CA THR A 5 -0.33 -11.12 21.78
C THR A 5 0.56 -9.90 21.55
N GLU A 6 0.75 -9.09 22.58
CA GLU A 6 1.44 -7.80 22.47
C GLU A 6 2.94 -7.93 22.18
N SER A 7 3.61 -8.94 22.74
CA SER A 7 5.05 -9.14 22.56
C SER A 7 5.44 -9.51 21.14
N THR A 8 4.61 -10.27 20.43
CA THR A 8 4.83 -10.66 19.04
C THR A 8 4.05 -9.82 18.03
N LYS A 9 3.17 -8.93 18.51
CA LYS A 9 2.26 -8.11 17.71
C LYS A 9 1.40 -8.95 16.74
N GLU A 10 0.84 -10.05 17.26
CA GLU A 10 0.12 -11.04 16.45
C GLU A 10 -1.30 -11.31 16.94
N PHE A 11 -2.21 -11.53 16.00
CA PHE A 11 -3.52 -12.14 16.23
C PHE A 11 -3.48 -13.61 15.86
N ALA A 12 -3.69 -14.50 16.82
CA ALA A 12 -3.77 -15.94 16.60
C ALA A 12 -5.25 -16.40 16.55
N PHE A 13 -5.58 -17.23 15.57
CA PHE A 13 -6.93 -17.76 15.37
C PHE A 13 -7.00 -19.24 15.77
N LYS A 14 -8.20 -19.71 16.13
CA LYS A 14 -8.42 -21.11 16.59
C LYS A 14 -8.09 -22.16 15.53
N ASN A 15 -8.10 -21.79 14.25
CA ASN A 15 -7.76 -22.65 13.12
C ASN A 15 -6.23 -22.68 12.83
N GLY A 16 -5.41 -22.03 13.66
CA GLY A 16 -3.96 -21.96 13.49
C GLY A 16 -3.48 -20.86 12.54
N SER A 17 -4.36 -20.12 11.87
CA SER A 17 -3.94 -18.93 11.12
C SER A 17 -3.50 -17.82 12.07
N ARG A 18 -2.66 -16.93 11.57
CA ARG A 18 -2.20 -15.75 12.30
C ARG A 18 -2.14 -14.52 11.41
N ILE A 19 -2.33 -13.36 12.00
CA ILE A 19 -2.01 -12.06 11.39
C ILE A 19 -0.90 -11.45 12.23
N LYS A 20 0.22 -11.10 11.59
CA LYS A 20 1.35 -10.42 12.23
C LYS A 20 1.37 -8.97 11.80
N LEU A 21 1.36 -8.07 12.77
CA LEU A 21 1.52 -6.64 12.53
C LEU A 21 3.03 -6.33 12.55
N GLY A 22 3.55 -5.86 11.43
CA GLY A 22 4.94 -5.49 11.29
C GLY A 22 5.06 -4.03 10.89
N TYR A 23 6.08 -3.36 11.44
CA TYR A 23 6.46 -2.01 11.08
C TYR A 23 7.68 -2.06 10.15
N CYS A 24 7.74 -1.20 9.14
CA CYS A 24 8.91 -1.09 8.26
C CYS A 24 9.04 0.36 7.80
N GLN A 25 9.63 1.21 8.62
CA GLN A 25 9.76 2.64 8.31
C GLN A 25 10.99 2.91 7.46
N ASN A 26 12.09 2.20 7.73
CA ASN A 26 13.33 2.34 7.00
C ASN A 26 13.69 1.02 6.32
N GLU A 27 14.54 1.09 5.30
CA GLU A 27 15.00 -0.11 4.57
C GLU A 27 15.74 -1.10 5.49
N GLY A 28 16.37 -0.64 6.57
CA GLY A 28 16.98 -1.52 7.57
C GLY A 28 15.98 -2.43 8.29
N ASP A 29 14.71 -2.01 8.42
CA ASP A 29 13.66 -2.79 9.08
C ASP A 29 13.26 -4.02 8.25
N ILE A 30 13.58 -4.05 6.95
CA ILE A 30 13.37 -5.20 6.06
C ILE A 30 14.00 -6.48 6.65
N LEU A 31 15.14 -6.34 7.33
CA LEU A 31 15.89 -7.47 7.90
C LEU A 31 15.06 -8.33 8.85
N GLN A 32 14.05 -7.76 9.51
CA GLN A 32 13.18 -8.53 10.41
C GLN A 32 12.25 -9.49 9.67
N TYR A 33 12.00 -9.25 8.38
CA TYR A 33 11.19 -10.11 7.51
C TYR A 33 12.04 -11.14 6.76
N GLN A 34 13.34 -10.91 6.64
CA GLN A 34 14.25 -11.81 5.96
C GLN A 34 14.18 -13.22 6.56
N GLY A 35 14.07 -14.23 5.70
CA GLY A 35 13.91 -15.63 6.10
C GLY A 35 12.49 -16.02 6.55
N GLN A 36 11.59 -15.05 6.78
CA GLN A 36 10.18 -15.34 7.03
C GLN A 36 9.44 -15.62 5.72
N SER A 37 8.28 -16.27 5.84
CA SER A 37 7.36 -16.55 4.74
C SER A 37 5.95 -16.16 5.16
N TYR A 38 5.26 -15.46 4.27
CA TYR A 38 3.89 -15.00 4.45
C TYR A 38 3.08 -15.33 3.19
N GLU A 39 1.95 -15.99 3.36
CA GLU A 39 1.04 -16.24 2.23
C GLU A 39 0.33 -14.99 1.76
N VAL A 40 0.08 -14.05 2.67
CA VAL A 40 -0.53 -12.76 2.38
C VAL A 40 0.29 -11.66 3.03
N VAL A 41 0.68 -10.67 2.25
CA VAL A 41 1.28 -9.43 2.75
C VAL A 41 0.33 -8.28 2.44
N ALA A 42 -0.04 -7.50 3.45
CA ALA A 42 -0.83 -6.28 3.25
C ALA A 42 0.05 -5.07 3.58
N MET A 43 0.21 -4.15 2.63
CA MET A 43 0.91 -2.88 2.85
C MET A 43 -0.13 -1.77 2.92
N GLU A 44 -0.24 -1.16 4.09
CA GLU A 44 -1.06 0.01 4.33
C GLU A 44 -0.26 1.26 4.01
N GLU A 45 -0.84 2.20 3.27
CA GLU A 45 -0.14 3.36 2.71
C GLU A 45 1.12 2.97 1.91
N ALA A 46 0.97 2.03 0.97
CA ALA A 46 2.06 1.45 0.18
C ALA A 46 2.96 2.50 -0.52
N THR A 47 2.44 3.68 -0.85
CA THR A 47 3.21 4.78 -1.43
C THR A 47 4.21 5.44 -0.46
N GLN A 48 4.19 5.09 0.84
CA GLN A 48 5.20 5.49 1.82
C GLN A 48 6.41 4.54 1.85
N PHE A 49 6.37 3.44 1.13
CA PHE A 49 7.46 2.46 1.07
C PHE A 49 8.31 2.66 -0.19
N THR A 50 9.62 2.49 -0.05
CA THR A 50 10.53 2.48 -1.20
C THR A 50 10.30 1.24 -2.07
N GLU A 51 10.69 1.31 -3.34
CA GLU A 51 10.61 0.14 -4.23
C GLU A 51 11.46 -1.04 -3.69
N LEU A 52 12.55 -0.76 -2.95
CA LEU A 52 13.36 -1.78 -2.28
C LEU A 52 12.58 -2.51 -1.18
N GLN A 53 11.84 -1.79 -0.34
CA GLN A 53 10.98 -2.39 0.69
C GLN A 53 9.90 -3.27 0.06
N TYR A 54 9.26 -2.79 -1.02
CA TYR A 54 8.29 -3.58 -1.79
C TYR A 54 8.89 -4.89 -2.31
N HIS A 55 10.07 -4.84 -2.95
CA HIS A 55 10.72 -6.05 -3.47
C HIS A 55 11.07 -7.04 -2.38
N ALA A 56 11.65 -6.58 -1.27
CA ALA A 56 12.01 -7.47 -0.18
C ALA A 56 10.78 -8.12 0.50
N LEU A 57 9.67 -7.40 0.60
CA LEU A 57 8.41 -7.98 1.08
C LEU A 57 7.81 -8.95 0.07
N THR A 58 7.98 -8.70 -1.24
CA THR A 58 7.60 -9.64 -2.31
C THR A 58 8.38 -10.95 -2.20
N GLU A 59 9.69 -10.90 -1.92
CA GLU A 59 10.52 -12.10 -1.68
C GLU A 59 10.02 -12.93 -0.49
N CYS A 60 9.42 -12.28 0.51
CA CYS A 60 8.81 -12.92 1.67
C CYS A 60 7.40 -13.46 1.40
N CYS A 61 6.74 -13.03 0.31
CA CYS A 61 5.40 -13.44 -0.07
C CYS A 61 5.41 -14.81 -0.76
N ARG A 62 5.51 -15.86 0.04
CA ARG A 62 5.62 -17.26 -0.42
C ARG A 62 4.97 -18.22 0.55
N LEU A 63 4.64 -19.42 0.07
CA LEU A 63 4.09 -20.48 0.90
C LEU A 63 5.05 -20.86 2.02
N SER A 64 4.55 -20.87 3.25
CA SER A 64 5.30 -21.28 4.45
C SER A 64 5.37 -22.79 4.66
N GLY A 65 4.54 -23.55 3.93
CA GLY A 65 4.36 -25.00 4.12
C GLY A 65 3.32 -25.38 5.20
N TYR A 66 2.69 -24.40 5.87
CA TYR A 66 1.62 -24.67 6.84
C TYR A 66 0.23 -24.87 6.20
N LEU A 67 0.01 -24.33 4.99
CA LEU A 67 -1.23 -24.57 4.25
C LEU A 67 -1.18 -25.93 3.53
N ARG A 68 -2.26 -26.71 3.67
CA ARG A 68 -2.39 -28.05 3.09
C ARG A 68 -3.05 -28.06 1.71
N ASP A 69 -3.84 -27.03 1.44
CA ASP A 69 -4.56 -26.86 0.17
C ASP A 69 -3.87 -25.79 -0.68
N GLY A 70 -4.01 -25.91 -2.01
CA GLY A 70 -3.40 -24.99 -2.97
C GLY A 70 -3.79 -23.54 -2.68
N PHE A 71 -2.80 -22.74 -2.31
CA PHE A 71 -2.95 -21.32 -2.07
C PHE A 71 -1.98 -20.55 -2.97
N ILE A 72 -2.43 -19.45 -3.55
CA ILE A 72 -1.59 -18.54 -4.33
C ILE A 72 -1.23 -17.35 -3.44
N PRO A 73 0.06 -17.22 -3.05
CA PRO A 73 0.55 -16.06 -2.31
C PRO A 73 0.24 -14.77 -3.05
N ARG A 74 -0.12 -13.72 -2.32
CA ARG A 74 -0.49 -12.43 -2.93
C ARG A 74 -0.29 -11.28 -1.96
N MET A 75 -0.19 -10.08 -2.53
CA MET A 75 -0.08 -8.85 -1.77
C MET A 75 -1.32 -7.97 -1.96
N TYR A 76 -1.69 -7.22 -0.92
CA TYR A 76 -2.78 -6.25 -0.96
C TYR A 76 -2.28 -4.88 -0.53
N PHE A 77 -2.57 -3.86 -1.32
CA PHE A 77 -2.10 -2.49 -1.08
C PHE A 77 -3.26 -1.54 -0.90
N THR A 78 -3.17 -0.69 0.12
CA THR A 78 -3.94 0.55 0.19
C THR A 78 -2.95 1.69 0.07
N CYS A 79 -3.29 2.74 -0.68
CA CYS A 79 -2.44 3.91 -0.80
C CYS A 79 -3.17 5.05 -1.49
N ASN A 80 -2.64 6.24 -1.24
CA ASN A 80 -2.98 7.45 -1.98
C ASN A 80 -1.80 7.91 -2.84
N PRO A 81 -2.04 8.63 -3.96
CA PRO A 81 -0.95 9.19 -4.76
C PRO A 81 -0.04 10.09 -3.92
N GLY A 82 1.28 9.90 -4.05
CA GLY A 82 2.30 10.72 -3.37
C GLY A 82 3.36 9.83 -2.71
N GLY A 83 4.15 10.39 -1.80
CA GLY A 83 5.16 9.63 -1.04
C GLY A 83 6.36 9.16 -1.86
N VAL A 84 7.32 8.51 -1.18
CA VAL A 84 8.56 8.01 -1.79
C VAL A 84 8.31 6.88 -2.79
N GLY A 85 7.23 6.12 -2.59
CA GLY A 85 6.81 5.00 -3.40
C GLY A 85 5.95 5.37 -4.61
N HIS A 86 5.59 6.64 -4.78
CA HIS A 86 4.69 7.11 -5.86
C HIS A 86 5.03 6.48 -7.21
N ASN A 87 6.30 6.56 -7.61
CA ASN A 87 6.74 6.21 -8.95
C ASN A 87 6.60 4.71 -9.25
N TRP A 88 6.96 3.83 -8.31
CA TRP A 88 6.86 2.39 -8.56
C TRP A 88 5.41 1.93 -8.53
N VAL A 89 4.58 2.50 -7.63
CA VAL A 89 3.14 2.18 -7.60
C VAL A 89 2.47 2.63 -8.89
N LYS A 90 2.68 3.89 -9.31
CA LYS A 90 2.12 4.41 -10.56
C LYS A 90 2.55 3.56 -11.75
N ARG A 91 3.84 3.25 -11.87
CA ARG A 91 4.40 2.44 -12.96
C ARG A 91 3.70 1.08 -13.09
N LEU A 92 3.59 0.34 -11.98
CA LEU A 92 3.05 -1.03 -11.98
C LEU A 92 1.53 -1.07 -12.11
N PHE A 93 0.82 -0.23 -11.36
CA PHE A 93 -0.63 -0.35 -11.18
C PHE A 93 -1.45 0.58 -12.06
N ILE A 94 -0.89 1.74 -12.45
CA ILE A 94 -1.61 2.78 -13.21
C ILE A 94 -1.15 2.78 -14.67
N ASP A 95 0.14 3.02 -14.88
CA ASP A 95 0.73 3.14 -16.22
C ASP A 95 0.90 1.77 -16.89
N LYS A 96 0.87 0.69 -16.11
CA LYS A 96 1.06 -0.69 -16.56
C LYS A 96 2.36 -0.87 -17.38
N ASN A 97 3.40 -0.19 -16.94
CA ASN A 97 4.71 -0.19 -17.58
C ASN A 97 5.62 -1.22 -16.89
N TYR A 98 5.52 -2.46 -17.39
CA TYR A 98 6.18 -3.62 -16.81
C TYR A 98 7.61 -3.80 -17.31
N ARG A 99 8.50 -4.13 -16.39
CA ARG A 99 9.88 -4.56 -16.65
C ARG A 99 9.91 -6.07 -16.90
N GLN A 100 11.05 -6.57 -17.39
CA GLN A 100 11.24 -8.00 -17.61
C GLN A 100 11.00 -8.79 -16.31
N GLY A 101 10.13 -9.81 -16.37
CA GLY A 101 9.77 -10.65 -15.23
C GLY A 101 8.53 -10.22 -14.45
N GLU A 102 7.97 -9.03 -14.75
CA GLU A 102 6.70 -8.56 -14.18
C GLU A 102 5.56 -8.97 -15.13
N ASN A 103 4.63 -9.84 -14.69
CA ASN A 103 3.51 -10.25 -15.54
C ASN A 103 2.32 -9.31 -15.34
N PRO A 104 1.67 -8.82 -16.42
CA PRO A 104 0.52 -7.91 -16.30
C PRO A 104 -0.64 -8.46 -15.45
N GLU A 105 -0.87 -9.76 -15.48
CA GLU A 105 -1.97 -10.42 -14.75
C GLU A 105 -1.76 -10.45 -13.23
N ASP A 106 -0.53 -10.18 -12.75
CA ASP A 106 -0.22 -10.14 -11.32
C ASP A 106 -0.63 -8.80 -10.66
N TYR A 107 -0.99 -7.79 -11.47
CA TYR A 107 -1.26 -6.42 -11.01
C TYR A 107 -2.68 -5.96 -11.33
N CYS A 108 -3.47 -5.72 -10.29
CA CYS A 108 -4.82 -5.16 -10.40
C CYS A 108 -4.92 -3.85 -9.62
N PHE A 109 -5.48 -2.81 -10.25
CA PHE A 109 -5.77 -1.53 -9.61
C PHE A 109 -7.27 -1.31 -9.52
N ILE A 110 -7.74 -0.99 -8.32
CA ILE A 110 -9.14 -0.63 -8.05
C ILE A 110 -9.15 0.82 -7.59
N LYS A 111 -9.63 1.73 -8.44
CA LYS A 111 -9.76 3.13 -8.06
C LYS A 111 -10.89 3.27 -7.04
N SER A 112 -10.62 3.98 -5.95
CA SER A 112 -11.62 4.40 -4.97
C SER A 112 -11.40 5.88 -4.67
N THR A 113 -12.49 6.59 -4.43
CA THR A 113 -12.54 8.01 -4.06
C THR A 113 -13.42 8.19 -2.84
N VAL A 114 -13.43 9.39 -2.25
CA VAL A 114 -14.31 9.73 -1.13
C VAL A 114 -15.79 9.53 -1.48
N TYR A 115 -16.16 9.74 -2.74
CA TYR A 115 -17.53 9.63 -3.23
C TYR A 115 -18.05 8.18 -3.27
N ASP A 116 -17.15 7.19 -3.28
CA ASP A 116 -17.52 5.77 -3.21
C ASP A 116 -17.89 5.33 -1.78
N ASN A 117 -17.56 6.15 -0.77
CA ASN A 117 -17.86 5.86 0.62
C ASN A 117 -19.25 6.40 1.02
N VAL A 118 -20.28 5.57 0.79
CA VAL A 118 -21.69 5.89 1.13
C VAL A 118 -21.84 6.38 2.56
N PHE A 119 -21.20 5.72 3.53
CA PHE A 119 -21.28 6.12 4.94
C PHE A 119 -20.77 7.54 5.16
N MET A 120 -19.62 7.88 4.57
CA MET A 120 -19.03 9.21 4.69
C MET A 120 -19.89 10.28 3.99
N MET A 121 -20.45 9.96 2.83
CA MET A 121 -21.33 10.86 2.08
C MET A 121 -22.62 11.19 2.84
N GLU A 122 -23.18 10.20 3.55
CA GLU A 122 -24.43 10.38 4.32
C GLU A 122 -24.20 11.05 5.68
N ASN A 123 -23.10 10.71 6.37
CA ASN A 123 -22.92 11.11 7.77
C ASN A 123 -21.95 12.28 7.96
N ASN A 124 -21.09 12.57 6.98
CA ASN A 124 -20.11 13.66 7.07
C ASN A 124 -19.80 14.29 5.69
N PRO A 125 -20.80 14.84 4.98
CA PRO A 125 -20.58 15.43 3.66
C PRO A 125 -19.64 16.64 3.70
N SER A 126 -19.55 17.34 4.84
CA SER A 126 -18.65 18.49 5.00
C SER A 126 -17.16 18.12 4.97
N TYR A 127 -16.81 16.83 5.09
CA TYR A 127 -15.43 16.36 4.90
C TYR A 127 -14.89 16.68 3.51
N ILE A 128 -15.75 16.71 2.48
CA ILE A 128 -15.35 17.09 1.11
C ILE A 128 -14.79 18.51 1.09
N ASN A 129 -15.39 19.44 1.83
CA ASN A 129 -14.91 20.82 1.90
C ASN A 129 -13.45 20.90 2.41
N ASN A 130 -13.09 20.02 3.35
CA ASN A 130 -11.71 19.93 3.83
C ASN A 130 -10.77 19.51 2.69
N LEU A 131 -11.14 18.49 1.92
CA LEU A 131 -10.37 18.04 0.77
C LEU A 131 -10.29 19.10 -0.33
N GLU A 132 -11.38 19.83 -0.58
CA GLU A 132 -11.44 20.92 -1.57
C GLU A 132 -10.55 22.12 -1.20
N SER A 133 -10.35 22.35 0.10
CA SER A 133 -9.48 23.42 0.61
C SER A 133 -7.98 23.11 0.56
N LEU A 134 -7.60 21.87 0.21
CA LEU A 134 -6.20 21.48 0.10
C LEU A 134 -5.50 22.25 -1.05
N PRO A 135 -4.16 22.44 -0.97
CA PRO A 135 -3.38 22.97 -2.09
C PRO A 135 -3.65 22.20 -3.39
N PRO A 136 -3.60 22.83 -4.58
CA PRO A 136 -4.09 22.24 -5.83
C PRO A 136 -3.56 20.83 -6.13
N LEU A 137 -2.25 20.59 -5.95
CA LEU A 137 -1.65 19.27 -6.18
C LEU A 137 -2.14 18.24 -5.16
N ARG A 138 -2.20 18.60 -3.89
CA ARG A 138 -2.65 17.71 -2.82
C ARG A 138 -4.15 17.42 -2.91
N ARG A 139 -4.96 18.40 -3.32
CA ARG A 139 -6.37 18.22 -3.62
C ARG A 139 -6.56 17.21 -4.76
N ALA A 140 -5.87 17.40 -5.89
CA ALA A 140 -5.95 16.48 -7.01
C ALA A 140 -5.56 15.04 -6.60
N ALA A 141 -4.54 14.88 -5.76
CA ALA A 141 -4.16 13.57 -5.24
C ALA A 141 -5.23 12.95 -4.32
N MET A 142 -5.65 13.69 -3.28
CA MET A 142 -6.48 13.15 -2.19
C MET A 142 -7.99 13.11 -2.52
N LEU A 143 -8.50 14.08 -3.28
CA LEU A 143 -9.93 14.17 -3.64
C LEU A 143 -10.24 13.43 -4.93
N GLU A 144 -9.43 13.65 -5.97
CA GLU A 144 -9.70 13.15 -7.32
C GLU A 144 -9.03 11.79 -7.60
N GLY A 145 -8.11 11.38 -6.72
CA GLY A 145 -7.29 10.18 -6.91
C GLY A 145 -6.40 10.30 -8.15
N ASN A 146 -5.89 11.51 -8.42
CA ASN A 146 -5.05 11.77 -9.58
C ASN A 146 -3.61 11.25 -9.33
N TRP A 147 -3.15 10.34 -10.18
CA TRP A 147 -1.81 9.76 -10.10
C TRP A 147 -0.76 10.50 -10.92
N ASP A 148 -1.14 11.49 -11.72
CA ASP A 148 -0.21 12.31 -12.52
C ASP A 148 0.30 13.53 -11.75
N VAL A 149 -0.21 13.77 -10.53
CA VAL A 149 0.29 14.84 -9.64
C VAL A 149 1.42 14.31 -8.76
N PHE A 150 2.61 14.90 -8.91
CA PHE A 150 3.80 14.51 -8.17
C PHE A 150 4.15 15.57 -7.12
N GLU A 151 3.72 15.36 -5.88
CA GLU A 151 4.01 16.28 -4.76
C GLU A 151 5.48 16.15 -4.26
N GLY A 152 6.23 15.13 -4.70
CA GLY A 152 7.52 14.71 -4.12
C GLY A 152 8.80 15.33 -4.71
N GLN A 153 8.72 16.23 -5.70
CA GLN A 153 9.89 16.92 -6.28
C GLN A 153 9.70 18.43 -6.48
N CYS A 154 8.68 19.04 -5.86
CA CYS A 154 8.66 20.50 -5.78
C CYS A 154 9.52 20.95 -4.58
N PHE A 155 10.82 21.16 -4.82
CA PHE A 155 11.48 22.27 -4.12
C PHE A 155 10.78 23.54 -4.60
N PRO A 156 10.11 24.31 -3.73
CA PRO A 156 9.47 25.56 -4.13
C PRO A 156 10.46 26.56 -4.76
N GLU A 157 11.76 26.36 -4.51
CA GLU A 157 12.86 27.17 -5.04
C GLU A 157 13.09 27.06 -6.56
N PHE A 158 12.45 26.12 -7.26
CA PHE A 158 12.64 25.93 -8.71
C PHE A 158 11.38 26.15 -9.57
N CYS A 159 10.27 26.62 -8.98
CA CYS A 159 9.15 27.13 -9.77
C CYS A 159 9.37 28.61 -10.15
N ARG A 160 10.17 28.80 -11.22
CA ARG A 160 10.29 29.97 -12.12
C ARG A 160 10.92 31.27 -11.59
N GLU A 161 11.97 31.70 -12.31
CA GLU A 161 11.77 32.78 -13.29
C GLU A 161 11.22 32.21 -14.61
#